data_AF-A0A0A6YWI7-F1
#
_entry.id   AF-A0A0A6YWI7-F1
#
_cell.length_a   1.000
_cell.length_b   1.000
_cell.length_c   1.000
_cell.angle_alpha   90.00
_cell.angle_beta   90.00
_cell.angle_gamma   90.00
#
_symmetry.space_group_name_H-M   'P 1'
#
loop_
_entity.id
_entity.type
_entity.pdbx_description
1 polymer ?
#
loop_
_entity_poly.entity_id
_entity_poly.type
_entity_poly.pdbx_seq_one_letter_code
_entity_poly.pdbx_strand_id
1 'polypeptide(L)'
;MGIQGLLQFIQEASEPVNVKKYKGQAVAVDTYCWLHKGAIACAEKLAKGEPTDRRRQSNLLKGKQLLREGKVSEARDCFARSINITHAMAHKVIKAARALGVDCLVAPYEADAQLAYLNKAGIVQAVITEDSDLLAFGCKKVILKMDQFGNGLEVDQARLGMCKQLGDVFTEEKFRYMCILSGCDYLAS
;
A
#
# COMPACT_ATOMS: atom_id res chain seq x y z
N MET A 1 -6.49 7.11 1.38
CA MET A 1 -7.19 7.23 2.67
C MET A 1 -6.52 6.21 3.57
N GLY A 2 -6.67 6.36 4.88
CA GLY A 2 -5.87 5.68 5.88
C GLY A 2 -5.41 6.64 6.97
N ILE A 3 -4.57 6.17 7.88
CA ILE A 3 -4.17 6.90 9.07
C ILE A 3 -3.10 7.95 8.69
N GLN A 4 -3.55 9.18 8.44
CA GLN A 4 -2.69 10.23 7.88
C GLN A 4 -1.52 10.58 8.81
N GLY A 5 -0.30 10.55 8.28
CA GLY A 5 0.90 10.93 9.02
C GLY A 5 1.41 9.88 10.01
N LEU A 6 0.81 8.67 10.05
CA LEU A 6 1.18 7.63 11.00
C LEU A 6 2.67 7.30 10.96
N LEU A 7 3.23 7.09 9.76
CA LEU A 7 4.64 6.72 9.61
C LEU A 7 5.59 7.77 10.20
N GLN A 8 5.32 9.07 9.98
CA GLN A 8 6.10 10.16 10.56
C GLN A 8 5.97 10.17 12.09
N PHE A 9 4.77 9.89 12.60
CA PHE A 9 4.48 9.80 14.03
C PHE A 9 5.11 8.57 14.72
N ILE A 10 5.51 7.54 13.99
CA ILE A 10 6.19 6.35 14.57
C ILE A 10 7.58 6.11 14.00
N GLN A 11 8.20 7.14 13.41
CA GLN A 11 9.49 6.99 12.73
C GLN A 11 10.61 6.42 13.61
N GLU A 12 10.57 6.63 14.93
CA GLU A 12 11.56 6.09 15.88
C GLU A 12 11.50 4.55 16.01
N ALA A 13 10.36 3.93 15.67
CA ALA A 13 10.21 2.49 15.60
C ALA A 13 10.70 1.90 14.27
N SER A 14 11.05 2.75 13.30
CA SER A 14 11.42 2.34 11.96
C SER A 14 12.94 2.22 11.77
N GLU A 15 13.38 1.28 10.93
CA GLU A 15 14.79 1.08 10.59
C GLU A 15 14.99 0.88 9.07
N PRO A 16 16.03 1.48 8.47
CA PRO A 16 16.40 1.14 7.09
C PRO A 16 16.75 -0.34 6.97
N VAL A 17 16.20 -1.01 5.96
CA VAL A 17 16.40 -2.45 5.75
C VAL A 17 16.64 -2.77 4.28
N ASN A 18 17.31 -3.89 4.01
CA ASN A 18 17.27 -4.53 2.71
C ASN A 18 16.56 -5.89 2.83
N VAL A 19 15.70 -6.22 1.85
CA VAL A 19 14.91 -7.47 1.84
C VAL A 19 15.74 -8.74 1.92
N LYS A 20 17.05 -8.70 1.63
CA LYS A 20 17.98 -9.81 1.89
C LYS A 20 17.94 -10.29 3.35
N LYS A 21 17.51 -9.45 4.31
CA LYS A 21 17.23 -9.84 5.71
C LYS A 21 16.29 -11.04 5.82
N TYR A 22 15.37 -11.19 4.87
CA TYR A 22 14.36 -12.25 4.81
C TYR A 22 14.72 -13.39 3.84
N LYS A 23 15.99 -13.53 3.46
CA LYS A 23 16.43 -14.63 2.59
C LYS A 23 16.06 -15.98 3.22
N GLY A 24 15.36 -16.83 2.46
CA GLY A 24 14.89 -18.15 2.92
C GLY A 24 13.64 -18.11 3.80
N GLN A 25 13.02 -16.95 3.98
CA GLN A 25 11.77 -16.75 4.71
C GLN A 25 10.65 -16.36 3.75
N ALA A 26 9.40 -16.50 4.18
CA ALA A 26 8.24 -16.08 3.42
C ALA A 26 7.88 -14.62 3.74
N VAL A 27 7.57 -13.83 2.72
CA VAL A 27 7.16 -12.43 2.83
C VAL A 27 5.90 -12.25 2.00
N ALA A 28 4.87 -11.62 2.58
CA ALA A 28 3.67 -11.26 1.83
C ALA A 28 3.81 -9.87 1.21
N VAL A 29 3.16 -9.64 0.08
CA VAL A 29 3.22 -8.38 -0.66
C VAL A 29 1.81 -7.87 -0.88
N ASP A 30 1.55 -6.63 -0.46
CA ASP A 30 0.43 -5.86 -0.96
C ASP A 30 0.68 -5.50 -2.43
N THR A 31 0.10 -6.33 -3.30
CA THR A 31 0.32 -6.22 -4.74
C THR A 31 -0.36 -5.00 -5.35
N TYR A 32 -1.41 -4.46 -4.71
CA TYR A 32 -2.14 -3.31 -5.24
C TYR A 32 -1.27 -2.05 -5.25
N CYS A 33 -0.40 -1.89 -4.24
CA CYS A 33 0.59 -0.82 -4.18
C CYS A 33 1.49 -0.78 -5.43
N TRP A 34 2.00 -1.93 -5.87
CA TRP A 34 2.85 -2.02 -7.06
C TRP A 34 2.06 -1.94 -8.35
N LEU A 35 0.88 -2.54 -8.40
CA LEU A 35 0.02 -2.49 -9.58
C LEU A 35 -0.43 -1.05 -9.88
N HIS A 36 -0.71 -0.26 -8.83
CA HIS A 36 -1.00 1.15 -8.96
C HIS A 36 0.21 1.94 -9.50
N LYS A 37 1.41 1.73 -8.95
CA LYS A 37 2.65 2.36 -9.46
C LYS A 37 2.92 1.98 -10.92
N GLY A 38 2.75 0.71 -11.28
CA GLY A 38 2.93 0.22 -12.64
C GLY A 38 1.90 0.79 -13.63
N ALA A 39 0.65 0.96 -13.19
CA ALA A 39 -0.40 1.56 -14.01
C ALA A 39 -0.14 3.03 -14.37
N ILE A 40 0.64 3.77 -13.57
CA ILE A 40 1.02 5.15 -13.87
C ILE A 40 1.81 5.24 -15.19
N ALA A 41 2.70 4.27 -15.44
CA ALA A 41 3.48 4.23 -16.68
C ALA A 41 2.61 4.06 -17.94
N CYS A 42 1.39 3.55 -17.81
CA CYS A 42 0.43 3.38 -18.90
C CYS A 42 -0.90 4.12 -18.69
N ALA A 43 -0.91 5.12 -17.80
CA ALA A 43 -2.12 5.82 -17.36
C ALA A 43 -2.95 6.37 -18.52
N GLU A 44 -2.31 6.99 -19.52
CA GLU A 44 -2.99 7.54 -20.69
C GLU A 44 -3.72 6.47 -21.52
N LYS A 45 -3.12 5.28 -21.66
CA LYS A 45 -3.72 4.17 -22.41
C LYS A 45 -4.90 3.57 -21.64
N LEU A 46 -4.75 3.40 -20.33
CA LEU A 46 -5.82 2.89 -19.45
C LEU A 46 -7.02 3.86 -19.38
N ALA A 47 -6.75 5.16 -19.25
CA ALA A 47 -7.72 6.25 -19.22
C ALA A 47 -8.66 6.31 -20.43
N LYS A 48 -8.26 5.75 -21.58
CA LYS A 48 -9.06 5.78 -22.82
C LYS A 48 -10.02 4.60 -22.97
N GLY A 49 -9.97 3.59 -22.10
CA GLY A 49 -10.60 2.28 -22.34
C GLY A 49 -11.78 1.87 -21.47
N GLU A 50 -12.00 2.44 -20.27
CA GLU A 50 -13.02 1.94 -19.33
C GLU A 50 -13.76 3.05 -18.54
N PRO A 51 -15.04 2.84 -18.16
CA PRO A 51 -15.79 3.73 -17.27
C PRO A 51 -15.29 3.65 -15.82
N THR A 52 -15.28 4.80 -15.11
CA THR A 52 -14.71 4.94 -13.75
C THR A 52 -15.66 5.73 -12.84
N ASP A 53 -15.37 5.80 -11.54
CA ASP A 53 -16.08 6.68 -10.59
C ASP A 53 -16.00 8.17 -10.96
N ARG A 54 -16.88 8.99 -10.37
CA ARG A 54 -17.07 10.41 -10.71
C ARG A 54 -15.80 11.26 -10.54
N ARG A 55 -14.97 10.96 -9.53
CA ARG A 55 -13.72 11.69 -9.26
C ARG A 55 -12.65 11.33 -10.30
N ARG A 56 -12.49 10.04 -10.61
CA ARG A 56 -11.58 9.58 -11.67
C ARG A 56 -12.04 10.05 -13.04
N GLN A 57 -13.36 10.09 -13.28
CA GLN A 57 -13.94 10.61 -14.51
C GLN A 57 -13.69 12.12 -14.67
N SER A 58 -13.80 12.89 -13.58
CA SER A 58 -13.43 14.31 -13.57
C SER A 58 -11.95 14.52 -13.90
N ASN A 59 -11.04 13.74 -13.27
CA ASN A 59 -9.61 13.79 -13.58
C ASN A 59 -9.32 13.37 -15.03
N LEU A 60 -10.02 12.36 -15.56
CA LEU A 60 -9.90 11.93 -16.94
C LEU A 60 -10.28 13.03 -17.93
N LEU A 61 -11.42 13.69 -17.71
CA LEU A 61 -11.90 14.79 -18.54
C LEU A 61 -10.94 15.98 -18.50
N LYS A 62 -10.46 16.33 -17.29
CA LYS A 62 -9.46 17.38 -17.10
C LYS A 62 -8.14 17.06 -17.83
N GLY A 63 -7.66 15.82 -17.73
CA GLY A 63 -6.47 15.36 -18.45
C GLY A 63 -6.63 15.47 -19.98
N LYS A 64 -7.79 15.06 -20.52
CA LYS A 64 -8.11 15.20 -21.95
C LYS A 64 -8.18 16.67 -22.39
N GLN A 65 -8.70 17.56 -21.56
CA GLN A 65 -8.72 18.99 -21.84
C GLN A 65 -7.30 19.58 -21.86
N LEU A 66 -6.50 19.35 -20.82
CA LEU A 66 -5.12 19.82 -20.73
C LEU A 66 -4.25 19.32 -21.90
N LEU A 67 -4.49 18.09 -22.36
CA LEU A 67 -3.81 17.55 -23.53
C LEU A 67 -4.17 18.30 -24.83
N ARG A 68 -5.44 18.71 -24.99
CA ARG A 68 -5.87 19.56 -26.13
C ARG A 68 -5.29 20.96 -26.06
N GLU A 69 -5.00 21.45 -24.86
CA GLU A 69 -4.33 22.74 -24.61
C GLU A 69 -2.79 22.66 -24.74
N GLY A 70 -2.22 21.49 -25.03
CA GLY A 70 -0.76 21.28 -25.13
C GLY A 70 -0.03 21.18 -23.78
N LYS A 71 -0.75 21.21 -22.65
CA LYS A 71 -0.19 21.09 -21.28
C LYS A 71 0.07 19.62 -20.91
N VAL A 72 1.05 19.01 -21.58
CA VAL A 72 1.32 17.57 -21.49
C VAL A 72 1.64 17.11 -20.07
N SER A 73 2.43 17.88 -19.30
CA SER A 73 2.80 17.49 -17.94
C SER A 73 1.59 17.42 -17.00
N GLU A 74 0.77 18.46 -16.97
CA GLU A 74 -0.43 18.51 -16.12
C GLU A 74 -1.48 17.48 -16.54
N ALA A 75 -1.58 17.18 -17.85
CA ALA A 75 -2.45 16.13 -18.35
C ALA A 75 -2.04 14.75 -17.82
N ARG A 76 -0.72 14.46 -17.78
CA ARG A 76 -0.20 13.20 -17.21
C ARG A 76 -0.56 13.03 -15.74
N ASP A 77 -0.44 14.08 -14.94
CA ASP A 77 -0.82 14.06 -13.52
C ASP A 77 -2.31 13.76 -13.34
N CYS A 78 -3.16 14.35 -14.18
CA CYS A 78 -4.59 14.08 -14.17
C CYS A 78 -4.89 12.62 -14.56
N PHE A 79 -4.22 12.08 -15.58
CA PHE A 79 -4.39 10.68 -15.97
C PHE A 79 -3.95 9.72 -14.86
N ALA A 80 -2.82 9.99 -14.20
CA ALA A 80 -2.37 9.19 -13.06
C ALA A 80 -3.41 9.15 -11.93
N ARG A 81 -4.11 10.27 -11.68
CA ARG A 81 -5.20 10.35 -10.68
C ARG A 81 -6.53 9.73 -11.15
N SER A 82 -6.64 9.33 -12.41
CA SER A 82 -7.83 8.68 -12.98
C SER A 82 -7.73 7.15 -13.07
N ILE A 83 -6.58 6.58 -12.72
CA ILE A 83 -6.34 5.14 -12.81
C ILE A 83 -7.34 4.37 -11.94
N ASN A 84 -7.93 3.35 -12.55
CA ASN A 84 -8.72 2.33 -11.86
C ASN A 84 -7.99 0.99 -12.00
N ILE A 85 -7.64 0.36 -10.87
CA ILE A 85 -7.05 -0.97 -10.86
C ILE A 85 -8.16 -2.00 -10.86
N THR A 86 -8.29 -2.75 -11.96
CA THR A 86 -9.34 -3.76 -12.12
C THR A 86 -8.86 -5.16 -11.79
N HIS A 87 -9.81 -6.05 -11.45
CA HIS A 87 -9.53 -7.48 -11.26
C HIS A 87 -8.91 -8.12 -12.51
N ALA A 88 -9.28 -7.66 -13.71
CA ALA A 88 -8.68 -8.14 -14.95
C ALA A 88 -7.18 -7.78 -15.05
N MET A 89 -6.78 -6.60 -14.58
CA MET A 89 -5.38 -6.21 -14.48
C MET A 89 -4.64 -7.06 -13.44
N ALA A 90 -5.21 -7.21 -12.24
CA ALA A 90 -4.63 -8.04 -11.19
C ALA A 90 -4.45 -9.50 -11.63
N HIS A 91 -5.44 -10.06 -12.33
CA HIS A 91 -5.38 -11.44 -12.83
C HIS A 91 -4.25 -11.65 -13.85
N LYS A 92 -3.90 -10.64 -14.66
CA LYS A 92 -2.72 -10.73 -15.54
C LYS A 92 -1.42 -10.84 -14.73
N VAL A 93 -1.31 -10.10 -13.63
CA VAL A 93 -0.16 -10.20 -12.71
C VAL A 93 -0.13 -11.57 -12.05
N ILE A 94 -1.26 -12.07 -11.56
CA ILE A 94 -1.36 -13.41 -10.95
C ILE A 94 -0.89 -14.50 -11.92
N LYS A 95 -1.32 -14.45 -13.19
CA LYS A 95 -0.86 -15.43 -14.20
C LYS A 95 0.66 -15.36 -14.40
N ALA A 96 1.22 -14.15 -14.53
CA ALA A 96 2.65 -13.95 -14.72
C ALA A 96 3.46 -14.45 -13.50
N ALA A 97 3.01 -14.15 -12.28
CA ALA A 97 3.65 -14.59 -11.04
C ALA A 97 3.62 -16.12 -10.88
N ARG A 98 2.46 -16.75 -11.12
CA ARG A 98 2.33 -18.22 -11.05
C ARG A 98 3.20 -18.94 -12.07
N ALA A 99 3.39 -18.36 -13.26
CA ALA A 99 4.31 -18.92 -14.27
C ALA A 99 5.78 -18.92 -13.81
N LEU A 100 6.13 -18.07 -12.83
CA LEU A 100 7.44 -18.03 -12.18
C LEU A 100 7.51 -18.84 -10.88
N GLY A 101 6.45 -19.59 -10.55
CA GLY A 101 6.36 -20.36 -9.30
C GLY A 101 6.11 -19.51 -8.05
N VAL A 102 5.60 -18.28 -8.21
CA VAL A 102 5.26 -17.40 -7.09
C VAL A 102 3.80 -17.60 -6.69
N ASP A 103 3.57 -17.90 -5.41
CA ASP A 103 2.23 -18.06 -4.86
C ASP A 103 1.44 -16.75 -4.89
N CYS A 104 0.16 -16.85 -5.24
CA CYS A 104 -0.76 -15.72 -5.34
C CYS A 104 -2.05 -16.04 -4.61
N LEU A 105 -2.44 -15.19 -3.68
CA LEU A 105 -3.67 -15.32 -2.89
C LEU A 105 -4.52 -14.06 -3.07
N VAL A 106 -5.80 -14.24 -3.36
CA VAL A 106 -6.79 -13.15 -3.44
C VAL A 106 -7.53 -13.11 -2.12
N ALA A 107 -7.47 -11.98 -1.42
CA ALA A 107 -8.22 -11.78 -0.18
C ALA A 107 -9.74 -11.82 -0.45
N PRO A 108 -10.55 -12.29 0.51
CA PRO A 108 -12.01 -12.28 0.37
C PRO A 108 -12.59 -10.86 0.33
N TYR A 109 -11.86 -9.89 0.91
CA TYR A 109 -12.19 -8.46 0.95
C TYR A 109 -10.90 -7.64 0.81
N GLU A 110 -10.56 -6.82 1.80
CA GLU A 110 -9.35 -6.00 1.80
C GLU A 110 -8.10 -6.87 2.00
N ALA A 111 -7.04 -6.52 1.26
CA ALA A 111 -5.76 -7.20 1.36
C ALA A 111 -5.14 -6.99 2.76
N ASP A 112 -5.40 -5.86 3.40
CA ASP A 112 -4.88 -5.44 4.69
C ASP A 112 -5.11 -6.51 5.78
N ALA A 113 -6.36 -6.95 5.94
CA ALA A 113 -6.73 -7.98 6.90
C ALA A 113 -6.11 -9.34 6.57
N GLN A 114 -6.02 -9.69 5.29
CA GLN A 114 -5.43 -10.96 4.83
C GLN A 114 -3.92 -10.98 5.08
N LEU A 115 -3.22 -9.88 4.80
CA LEU A 115 -1.79 -9.72 5.05
C LEU A 115 -1.48 -9.77 6.55
N ALA A 116 -2.29 -9.07 7.36
CA ALA A 116 -2.19 -9.11 8.81
C ALA A 116 -2.40 -10.51 9.36
N TYR A 117 -3.41 -11.25 8.87
CA TYR A 117 -3.62 -12.64 9.24
C TYR A 117 -2.39 -13.52 8.93
N LEU A 118 -1.85 -13.45 7.70
CA LEU A 118 -0.70 -14.24 7.29
C LEU A 118 0.52 -13.97 8.19
N ASN A 119 0.75 -12.72 8.57
CA ASN A 119 1.87 -12.34 9.42
C ASN A 119 1.65 -12.73 10.89
N LYS A 120 0.44 -12.54 11.43
CA LYS A 120 0.10 -12.94 12.81
C LYS A 120 0.14 -14.45 13.00
N ALA A 121 -0.30 -15.20 12.00
CA ALA A 121 -0.24 -16.67 11.95
C ALA A 121 1.17 -17.24 11.77
N GLY A 122 2.18 -16.39 11.48
CA GLY A 122 3.56 -16.83 11.25
C GLY A 122 3.79 -17.49 9.89
N ILE A 123 2.82 -17.43 8.98
CA ILE A 123 2.93 -17.94 7.61
C ILE A 123 3.94 -17.11 6.82
N VAL A 124 3.97 -15.78 7.07
CA VAL A 124 4.98 -14.86 6.55
C VAL A 124 5.66 -14.08 7.66
N GLN A 125 6.94 -13.78 7.49
CA GLN A 125 7.76 -13.12 8.49
C GLN A 125 7.71 -11.58 8.40
N ALA A 126 7.32 -11.04 7.24
CA ALA A 126 7.05 -9.62 7.04
C ALA A 126 6.00 -9.39 5.94
N VAL A 127 5.46 -8.17 5.90
CA VAL A 127 4.56 -7.66 4.86
C VAL A 127 5.22 -6.50 4.15
N ILE A 128 5.29 -6.52 2.82
CA ILE A 128 5.70 -5.37 2.00
C ILE A 128 4.45 -4.62 1.54
N THR A 129 4.35 -3.34 1.86
CA THR A 129 3.25 -2.46 1.42
C THR A 129 3.71 -0.99 1.42
N GLU A 130 2.90 -0.08 0.88
CA GLU A 130 3.05 1.36 1.13
C GLU A 130 2.03 1.87 2.16
N ASP A 131 1.12 1.01 2.61
CA ASP A 131 0.06 1.36 3.55
C ASP A 131 0.50 1.11 5.00
N SER A 132 0.53 2.18 5.79
CA SER A 132 0.86 2.10 7.21
C SER A 132 -0.26 1.51 8.06
N ASP A 133 -1.48 1.40 7.52
CA ASP A 133 -2.66 0.93 8.25
C ASP A 133 -2.52 -0.52 8.70
N LEU A 134 -1.68 -1.31 8.03
CA LEU A 134 -1.31 -2.68 8.42
C LEU A 134 -0.80 -2.78 9.86
N LEU A 135 -0.24 -1.71 10.42
CA LEU A 135 0.17 -1.66 11.83
C LEU A 135 -1.03 -1.63 12.78
N ALA A 136 -2.13 -0.97 12.41
CA ALA A 136 -3.38 -0.97 13.18
C ALA A 136 -4.09 -2.33 13.15
N PHE A 137 -3.87 -3.12 12.10
CA PHE A 137 -4.30 -4.53 12.03
C PHE A 137 -3.43 -5.47 12.88
N GLY A 138 -2.31 -4.99 13.41
CA GLY A 138 -1.40 -5.76 14.26
C GLY A 138 -0.39 -6.61 13.47
N CYS A 139 0.01 -6.17 12.28
CA CYS A 139 1.20 -6.73 11.63
C CYS A 139 2.42 -6.56 12.54
N LYS A 140 3.19 -7.63 12.71
CA LYS A 140 4.42 -7.65 13.51
C LYS A 140 5.54 -6.89 12.80
N LYS A 141 5.71 -7.10 11.50
CA LYS A 141 6.76 -6.46 10.69
C LYS A 141 6.23 -6.00 9.34
N VAL A 142 6.37 -4.70 9.08
CA VAL A 142 5.92 -4.06 7.84
C VAL A 142 7.10 -3.37 7.17
N ILE A 143 7.38 -3.68 5.91
CA ILE A 143 8.39 -3.04 5.09
C ILE A 143 7.70 -2.03 4.17
N LEU A 144 7.95 -0.75 4.43
CA LEU A 144 7.40 0.40 3.73
C LEU A 144 8.44 0.99 2.76
N LYS A 145 7.96 1.76 1.77
CA LYS A 145 8.81 2.56 0.86
C LYS A 145 9.94 1.75 0.19
N MET A 146 9.66 0.49 -0.12
CA MET A 146 10.66 -0.39 -0.71
C MET A 146 10.91 -0.04 -2.18
N ASP A 147 12.18 0.18 -2.54
CA ASP A 147 12.62 0.42 -3.91
C ASP A 147 12.80 -0.90 -4.70
N GLN A 148 13.08 -0.77 -6.01
CA GLN A 148 13.32 -1.90 -6.91
C GLN A 148 14.62 -2.67 -6.61
N PHE A 149 15.51 -2.12 -5.79
CA PHE A 149 16.76 -2.75 -5.36
C PHE A 149 16.60 -3.47 -4.01
N GLY A 150 15.39 -3.43 -3.44
CA GLY A 150 15.02 -4.09 -2.21
C GLY A 150 15.38 -3.31 -0.94
N ASN A 151 15.72 -2.03 -1.05
CA ASN A 151 15.93 -1.17 0.11
C ASN A 151 14.61 -0.54 0.53
N GLY A 152 14.28 -0.59 1.82
CA GLY A 152 13.04 -0.03 2.35
C GLY A 152 13.20 0.39 3.80
N LEU A 153 12.06 0.67 4.44
CA LEU A 153 11.97 1.07 5.84
C LEU A 153 11.10 0.05 6.58
N GLU A 154 11.68 -0.71 7.50
CA GLU A 154 10.95 -1.68 8.30
C GLU A 154 10.42 -1.02 9.57
N VAL A 155 9.15 -1.27 9.90
CA VAL A 155 8.57 -0.99 11.21
C VAL A 155 8.26 -2.33 11.88
N ASP A 156 8.80 -2.53 13.08
CA ASP A 156 8.50 -3.69 13.93
C ASP A 156 7.57 -3.25 15.07
N GLN A 157 6.43 -3.93 15.22
CA GLN A 157 5.45 -3.66 16.27
C GLN A 157 6.08 -3.70 17.67
N ALA A 158 7.03 -4.61 17.91
CA ALA A 158 7.72 -4.71 19.19
C ALA A 158 8.60 -3.48 19.51
N ARG A 159 8.94 -2.68 18.48
CA ARG A 159 9.73 -1.46 18.60
C ARG A 159 8.88 -0.20 18.76
N LEU A 160 7.54 -0.29 18.75
CA LEU A 160 6.67 0.89 18.95
C LEU A 160 6.94 1.59 20.28
N GLY A 161 7.33 0.85 21.32
CA GLY A 161 7.74 1.43 22.61
C GLY A 161 8.97 2.34 22.55
N MET A 162 9.71 2.36 21.44
CA MET A 162 10.81 3.30 21.22
C MET A 162 10.30 4.72 20.93
N CYS A 163 9.10 4.87 20.38
CA CYS A 163 8.51 6.15 20.06
C CYS A 163 8.05 6.87 21.32
N LYS A 164 8.83 7.83 21.82
CA LYS A 164 8.52 8.53 23.09
C LYS A 164 7.14 9.20 23.08
N GLN A 165 6.73 9.72 21.92
CA GLN A 165 5.44 10.38 21.73
C GLN A 165 4.22 9.45 21.85
N LEU A 166 4.40 8.12 21.78
CA LEU A 166 3.32 7.17 22.05
C LEU A 166 3.02 7.04 23.55
N GLY A 167 3.93 7.43 24.45
CA GLY A 167 3.74 7.20 25.88
C GLY A 167 3.53 5.72 26.19
N ASP A 168 2.36 5.35 26.70
CA ASP A 168 1.94 3.97 27.00
C ASP A 168 1.05 3.33 25.91
N VAL A 169 0.87 4.02 24.78
CA VAL A 169 -0.01 3.65 23.65
C VAL A 169 0.72 2.76 22.62
N PHE A 170 1.60 1.87 23.09
CA PHE A 170 2.36 0.95 22.23
C PHE A 170 1.85 -0.51 22.28
N THR A 171 0.85 -0.79 23.11
CA THR A 171 0.15 -2.09 23.08
C THR A 171 -0.75 -2.18 21.86
N GLU A 172 -0.94 -3.38 21.30
CA GLU A 172 -1.76 -3.57 20.07
C GLU A 172 -3.15 -2.95 20.20
N GLU A 173 -3.81 -3.12 21.35
CA GLU A 173 -5.16 -2.60 21.59
C GLU A 173 -5.18 -1.06 21.63
N LYS A 174 -4.35 -0.44 22.47
CA LYS A 174 -4.33 1.02 22.60
C LYS A 174 -3.86 1.69 21.30
N PHE A 175 -2.85 1.12 20.63
CA PHE A 175 -2.36 1.62 19.36
C PHE A 175 -3.46 1.60 18.30
N ARG A 176 -4.23 0.50 18.20
CA ARG A 176 -5.38 0.42 17.30
C ARG A 176 -6.44 1.47 17.61
N TYR A 177 -6.76 1.70 18.89
CA TYR A 177 -7.72 2.76 19.26
C TYR A 177 -7.22 4.16 18.88
N MET A 178 -5.94 4.45 19.10
CA MET A 178 -5.33 5.70 18.65
C MET A 178 -5.50 5.89 17.13
N CYS A 179 -5.19 4.86 16.34
CA CYS A 179 -5.36 4.88 14.90
C CYS A 179 -6.81 5.14 14.45
N ILE A 180 -7.79 4.53 15.12
CA ILE A 180 -9.22 4.76 14.83
C ILE A 180 -9.61 6.20 15.18
N LEU A 181 -9.22 6.69 16.35
CA LEU A 181 -9.55 8.04 16.83
C LEU A 181 -8.87 9.15 16.02
N SER A 182 -7.72 8.88 15.40
CA SER A 182 -7.07 9.82 14.46
C SER A 182 -7.76 9.92 13.09
N GLY A 183 -8.81 9.13 12.87
CA GLY A 183 -9.49 9.00 11.60
C GLY A 183 -8.87 7.90 10.74
N CYS A 184 -9.72 6.97 10.30
CA CYS A 184 -9.35 5.87 9.42
C CYS A 184 -10.42 5.67 8.34
N ASP A 185 -10.20 4.70 7.45
CA ASP A 185 -11.13 4.45 6.33
C ASP A 185 -12.52 3.98 6.79
N TYR A 186 -12.62 3.48 8.02
CA TYR A 186 -13.88 3.00 8.59
C TYR A 186 -14.64 4.06 9.38
N LEU A 187 -13.96 5.10 9.87
CA LEU A 187 -14.56 6.16 10.68
C LEU A 187 -13.71 7.43 10.63
N ALA A 188 -14.31 8.54 10.21
CA ALA A 188 -13.66 9.85 10.26
C ALA A 188 -13.49 10.33 11.71
N SER A 189 -12.40 11.06 11.98
CA SER A 189 -12.09 11.69 13.28
C SER A 189 -13.07 12.78 13.67
#